data_AF-A0A9W6TAM0-F1
#
_entry.id   AF-A0A9W6TAM0-F1
#
_cell.length_a   1.000
_cell.length_b   1.000
_cell.length_c   1.000
_cell.angle_alpha   90.00
_cell.angle_beta   90.00
_cell.angle_gamma   90.00
#
_symmetry.space_group_name_H-M   'P 1'
#
loop_
_entity.id
_entity.type
_entity.pdbx_description
1 polymer ?
#
loop_
_entity_poly.entity_id
_entity_poly.type
_entity_poly.pdbx_seq_one_letter_code
_entity_poly.pdbx_strand_id
1 'polypeptide(L)'
;MFILKHSPHVFAHLTIIACNPHQELYEYLRDKLEGFITFADPDSPPSVDKVRRTPMSSNKPELVIIDDYSNVKLLQKNIFSHYYTRGRYFKLSTIFLSHSYFATDKMIRLNLEYVAILKANSKRDLQMVVKDFSIKGVDERSIVYFYKKPLSAKDRCCTWIQSKVKSGTISISQSI
;
A
#
# COMPACT_ATOMS: atom_id res chain seq x y z
N MET A 1 3.76 10.66 -7.26
CA MET A 1 3.22 9.51 -8.03
C MET A 1 3.96 9.40 -9.38
N PHE A 2 5.29 9.25 -9.35
CA PHE A 2 6.16 9.14 -10.54
C PHE A 2 6.29 7.69 -11.03
N ILE A 3 6.18 6.73 -10.11
CA ILE A 3 6.34 5.28 -10.32
C ILE A 3 5.26 4.71 -11.26
N LEU A 4 3.99 5.07 -11.07
CA LEU A 4 2.90 4.56 -11.90
C LEU A 4 2.90 5.18 -13.30
N LYS A 5 3.30 6.46 -13.43
CA LYS A 5 3.34 7.20 -14.70
C LYS A 5 4.48 6.76 -15.63
N HIS A 6 5.58 6.23 -15.09
CA HIS A 6 6.76 5.78 -15.86
C HIS A 6 6.96 4.26 -15.84
N SER A 7 5.93 3.50 -15.48
CA SER A 7 5.92 2.03 -15.54
C SER A 7 4.96 1.49 -16.60
N PRO A 8 5.02 1.92 -17.87
CA PRO A 8 4.15 1.33 -18.89
C PRO A 8 4.44 -0.16 -18.98
N HIS A 9 3.39 -0.98 -18.85
CA HIS A 9 3.40 -2.44 -18.99
C HIS A 9 4.11 -3.26 -17.91
N VAL A 10 4.36 -2.72 -16.71
CA VAL A 10 4.89 -3.55 -15.60
C VAL A 10 3.84 -4.55 -15.11
N PHE A 11 2.61 -4.10 -14.90
CA PHE A 11 1.52 -4.95 -14.45
C PHE A 11 0.65 -5.39 -15.63
N ALA A 12 0.25 -6.66 -15.63
CA ALA A 12 -0.67 -7.19 -16.64
C ALA A 12 -2.13 -6.79 -16.38
N HIS A 13 -2.48 -6.53 -15.13
CA HIS A 13 -3.84 -6.17 -14.73
C HIS A 13 -3.83 -5.40 -13.40
N LEU A 14 -4.85 -4.57 -13.21
CA LEU A 14 -5.15 -3.87 -11.96
C LEU A 14 -6.47 -4.35 -11.38
N THR A 15 -6.46 -4.82 -10.13
CA THR A 15 -7.67 -5.12 -9.37
C THR A 15 -7.83 -4.15 -8.20
N ILE A 16 -8.98 -3.47 -8.12
CA ILE A 16 -9.35 -2.63 -6.97
C ILE A 16 -10.38 -3.37 -6.12
N ILE A 17 -10.10 -3.53 -4.84
CA ILE A 17 -11.00 -4.06 -3.82
C ILE A 17 -11.37 -2.88 -2.92
N ALA A 18 -12.56 -2.31 -3.13
CA ALA A 18 -13.01 -1.13 -2.40
C ALA A 18 -14.35 -1.39 -1.72
N CYS A 19 -14.54 -0.87 -0.50
CA CYS A 19 -15.80 -1.01 0.23
C CYS A 19 -16.98 -0.34 -0.49
N ASN A 20 -16.71 0.78 -1.18
CA ASN A 20 -17.69 1.46 -2.04
C ASN A 20 -17.11 1.62 -3.46
N PRO A 21 -17.33 0.66 -4.37
CA PRO A 21 -16.71 0.67 -5.70
C PRO A 21 -17.41 1.58 -6.72
N HIS A 22 -18.53 2.23 -6.36
CA HIS A 22 -19.36 3.06 -7.24
C HIS A 22 -19.30 4.53 -6.82
N GLN A 23 -18.12 5.12 -6.95
CA GLN A 23 -17.87 6.53 -6.68
C GLN A 23 -17.21 7.18 -7.90
N GLU A 24 -17.40 8.49 -8.07
CA GLU A 24 -16.97 9.26 -9.24
C GLU A 24 -15.50 9.00 -9.64
N LEU A 25 -14.60 8.95 -8.64
CA LEU A 25 -13.19 8.62 -8.85
C LEU A 25 -13.00 7.26 -9.54
N TYR A 26 -13.74 6.24 -9.11
CA TYR A 26 -13.62 4.89 -9.62
C TYR A 26 -14.29 4.74 -10.97
N GLU A 27 -15.42 5.40 -11.20
CA GLU A 27 -16.06 5.43 -12.51
C GLU A 27 -15.14 6.09 -13.54
N TYR A 28 -14.46 7.18 -13.17
CA TYR A 28 -13.42 7.79 -14.01
C TYR A 28 -12.26 6.80 -14.31
N LEU A 29 -11.80 6.04 -13.32
CA LEU A 29 -10.76 5.03 -13.53
C LEU A 29 -11.23 3.88 -14.43
N ARG A 30 -12.48 3.43 -14.29
CA ARG A 30 -13.08 2.42 -15.18
C ARG A 30 -13.11 2.90 -16.61
N ASP A 31 -13.56 4.12 -16.84
CA ASP A 31 -13.62 4.74 -18.18
C ASP A 31 -12.21 4.86 -18.80
N LYS A 32 -11.21 5.26 -18.02
CA LYS A 32 -9.86 5.51 -18.55
C LYS A 32 -9.00 4.27 -18.73
N LEU A 33 -9.23 3.23 -17.94
CA LEU A 33 -8.42 2.02 -17.94
C LEU A 33 -9.14 0.82 -18.57
N GLU A 34 -10.46 0.91 -18.75
CA GLU A 34 -11.28 -0.08 -19.44
C GLU A 34 -10.98 -1.52 -18.99
N GLY A 35 -10.70 -2.42 -19.94
CA GLY A 35 -10.41 -3.83 -19.67
C GLY A 35 -9.14 -4.11 -18.87
N PHE A 36 -8.30 -3.11 -18.60
CA PHE A 36 -7.09 -3.24 -17.77
C PHE A 36 -7.38 -3.20 -16.26
N ILE A 37 -8.53 -2.66 -15.86
CA ILE A 37 -8.92 -2.55 -14.47
C ILE A 37 -10.13 -3.43 -14.17
N THR A 38 -10.18 -3.99 -12.96
CA THR A 38 -11.41 -4.59 -12.45
C THR A 38 -11.64 -4.21 -11.01
N PHE A 39 -12.91 -3.95 -10.67
CA PHE A 39 -13.32 -3.76 -9.29
C PHE A 39 -13.94 -5.05 -8.78
N ALA A 40 -13.52 -5.47 -7.60
CA ALA A 40 -14.10 -6.61 -6.90
C ALA A 40 -15.51 -6.27 -6.37
N ASP A 41 -16.32 -7.32 -6.22
CA ASP A 41 -17.58 -7.25 -5.50
C ASP A 41 -17.31 -6.88 -4.02
N PRO A 42 -17.89 -5.78 -3.49
CA PRO A 42 -17.66 -5.35 -2.12
C PRO A 42 -18.25 -6.33 -1.08
N ASP A 43 -19.30 -7.07 -1.45
CA ASP A 43 -19.96 -8.04 -0.57
C ASP A 43 -19.20 -9.38 -0.54
N SER A 44 -18.39 -9.64 -1.57
CA SER A 44 -17.54 -10.83 -1.64
C SER A 44 -16.10 -10.51 -2.09
N PRO A 45 -15.30 -9.86 -1.23
CA PRO A 45 -13.91 -9.57 -1.56
C PRO A 45 -13.12 -10.85 -1.86
N PRO A 46 -12.40 -10.93 -2.99
CA PRO A 46 -11.73 -12.15 -3.41
C PRO A 46 -10.57 -12.50 -2.46
N SER A 47 -10.32 -13.80 -2.29
CA SER A 47 -9.10 -14.30 -1.66
C SER A 47 -7.90 -14.16 -2.59
N VAL A 48 -6.69 -14.17 -2.01
CA VAL A 48 -5.41 -13.99 -2.73
C VAL A 48 -5.21 -14.97 -3.90
N ASP A 49 -5.78 -16.18 -3.80
CA ASP A 49 -5.71 -17.23 -4.82
C ASP A 49 -6.74 -17.06 -5.96
N LYS A 50 -7.76 -16.22 -5.77
CA LYS A 50 -8.86 -16.02 -6.72
C LYS A 50 -8.86 -14.66 -7.42
N VAL A 51 -8.09 -13.69 -6.90
CA VAL A 51 -8.07 -12.31 -7.40
C VAL A 51 -7.42 -12.16 -8.78
N ARG A 52 -6.53 -13.09 -9.13
CA ARG A 52 -5.70 -13.01 -10.33
C ARG A 52 -6.53 -13.18 -11.59
N ARG A 53 -6.28 -12.35 -12.60
CA ARG A 53 -7.01 -12.37 -13.89
C ARG A 53 -6.29 -13.09 -15.01
N THR A 54 -4.97 -13.16 -14.94
CA THR A 54 -4.14 -13.85 -15.94
C THR A 54 -3.70 -15.23 -15.44
N PRO A 55 -3.50 -16.22 -16.33
CA PRO A 55 -2.96 -17.51 -15.95
C PRO A 55 -1.62 -17.39 -15.21
N MET A 56 -1.38 -18.22 -14.20
CA MET A 56 -0.09 -18.23 -13.47
C MET A 56 1.10 -18.47 -14.40
N SER A 57 0.90 -19.26 -15.47
CA SER A 57 1.89 -19.55 -16.51
C SER A 57 2.35 -18.32 -17.29
N SER A 58 1.59 -17.22 -17.28
CA SER A 58 1.99 -15.98 -17.94
C SER A 58 3.19 -15.30 -17.28
N ASN A 59 3.46 -15.61 -16.01
CA ASN A 59 4.53 -15.02 -15.19
C ASN A 59 4.53 -13.47 -15.13
N LYS A 60 3.43 -12.82 -15.51
CA LYS A 60 3.27 -11.37 -15.43
C LYS A 60 2.75 -10.96 -14.06
N PRO A 61 3.28 -9.90 -13.42
CA PRO A 61 2.74 -9.46 -12.15
C PRO A 61 1.40 -8.72 -12.34
N GLU A 62 0.56 -8.74 -11.32
CA GLU A 62 -0.68 -7.95 -11.25
C GLU A 62 -0.66 -7.07 -10.01
N LEU A 63 -1.34 -5.92 -10.09
CA LEU A 63 -1.45 -4.97 -8.98
C LEU A 63 -2.82 -5.10 -8.33
N VAL A 64 -2.84 -5.26 -7.01
CA VAL A 64 -4.06 -5.23 -6.20
C VAL A 64 -4.03 -3.99 -5.32
N ILE A 65 -5.09 -3.18 -5.37
CA ILE A 65 -5.29 -2.04 -4.47
C ILE A 65 -6.48 -2.36 -3.58
N ILE A 66 -6.27 -2.33 -2.27
CA ILE A 66 -7.31 -2.48 -1.26
C ILE A 66 -7.55 -1.11 -0.64
N ASP A 67 -8.76 -0.59 -0.80
CA ASP A 67 -9.13 0.76 -0.35
C ASP A 67 -10.38 0.75 0.54
N ASP A 68 -10.42 1.68 1.50
CA ASP A 68 -11.53 1.89 2.43
C ASP A 68 -11.89 0.68 3.33
N TYR A 69 -10.93 -0.23 3.56
CA TYR A 69 -11.11 -1.39 4.45
C TYR A 69 -10.47 -1.22 5.84
N SER A 70 -9.97 -0.02 6.17
CA SER A 70 -9.23 0.28 7.42
C SER A 70 -9.97 -0.10 8.70
N ASN A 71 -11.30 -0.04 8.68
CA ASN A 71 -12.15 -0.28 9.84
C ASN A 71 -12.68 -1.73 9.90
N VAL A 72 -12.52 -2.53 8.83
CA VAL A 72 -13.06 -3.90 8.76
C VAL A 72 -12.01 -4.92 9.21
N LYS A 73 -11.84 -5.07 10.54
CA LYS A 73 -10.76 -5.89 11.13
C LYS A 73 -10.79 -7.36 10.74
N LEU A 74 -11.99 -7.95 10.60
CA LEU A 74 -12.12 -9.36 10.29
C LEU A 74 -11.62 -9.68 8.88
N LEU A 75 -11.98 -8.85 7.89
CA LEU A 75 -11.48 -8.98 6.52
C LEU A 75 -9.98 -8.72 6.43
N GLN A 76 -9.47 -7.71 7.15
CA GLN A 76 -8.02 -7.48 7.23
C GLN A 76 -7.26 -8.71 7.72
N LYS A 77 -7.73 -9.31 8.82
CA LYS A 77 -7.07 -10.48 9.41
C LYS A 77 -7.19 -11.73 8.55
N ASN A 78 -8.38 -12.02 8.03
CA ASN A 78 -8.69 -13.32 7.43
C ASN A 78 -8.51 -13.36 5.90
N ILE A 79 -8.52 -12.21 5.23
CA ILE A 79 -8.43 -12.11 3.77
C ILE A 79 -7.21 -11.29 3.38
N PHE A 80 -7.16 -10.01 3.78
CA PHE A 80 -6.14 -9.08 3.26
C PHE A 80 -4.73 -9.39 3.77
N SER A 81 -4.57 -9.94 4.97
CA SER A 81 -3.27 -10.41 5.48
C SER A 81 -2.63 -11.48 4.56
N HIS A 82 -3.45 -12.28 3.87
CA HIS A 82 -2.96 -13.31 2.95
C HIS A 82 -2.33 -12.72 1.69
N TYR A 83 -2.72 -11.51 1.28
CA TYR A 83 -2.07 -10.81 0.17
C TYR A 83 -0.62 -10.44 0.51
N TYR A 84 -0.34 -10.08 1.76
CA TYR A 84 1.00 -9.70 2.20
C TYR A 84 1.91 -10.91 2.50
N THR A 85 1.32 -12.00 2.98
CA THR A 85 2.08 -13.23 3.29
C THR A 85 2.28 -14.13 2.07
N ARG A 86 1.28 -14.24 1.19
CA ARG A 86 1.26 -15.18 0.06
C ARG A 86 1.19 -14.52 -1.31
N GLY A 87 0.86 -13.23 -1.42
CA GLY A 87 0.65 -12.57 -2.72
C GLY A 87 1.85 -12.65 -3.66
N ARG A 88 3.08 -12.63 -3.13
CA ARG A 88 4.32 -12.80 -3.91
C ARG A 88 4.38 -14.13 -4.67
N TYR A 89 3.85 -15.22 -4.10
CA TYR A 89 3.75 -16.51 -4.78
C TYR A 89 2.83 -16.40 -6.02
N PHE A 90 1.75 -15.63 -5.90
CA PHE A 90 0.79 -15.39 -6.98
C PHE A 90 1.19 -14.22 -7.92
N LYS A 91 2.42 -13.70 -7.79
CA LYS A 91 2.92 -12.52 -8.51
C LYS A 91 2.02 -11.29 -8.35
N LEU A 92 1.47 -11.10 -7.16
CA LEU A 92 0.65 -9.95 -6.81
C LEU A 92 1.48 -8.94 -6.05
N SER A 93 1.50 -7.70 -6.54
CA SER A 93 1.88 -6.54 -5.74
C SER A 93 0.63 -5.98 -5.09
N THR A 94 0.66 -5.70 -3.79
CA THR A 94 -0.53 -5.23 -3.05
C THR A 94 -0.27 -3.89 -2.39
N ILE A 95 -1.19 -2.94 -2.59
CA ILE A 95 -1.24 -1.66 -1.91
C ILE A 95 -2.49 -1.67 -1.02
N PHE A 96 -2.32 -1.35 0.27
CA PHE A 96 -3.42 -1.21 1.23
C PHE A 96 -3.47 0.25 1.68
N LEU A 97 -4.54 0.93 1.32
CA LEU A 97 -4.76 2.32 1.69
C LEU A 97 -5.41 2.37 3.07
N SER A 98 -4.72 3.02 4.02
CA SER A 98 -5.17 3.10 5.41
C SER A 98 -5.11 4.51 5.98
N HIS A 99 -6.13 4.87 6.77
CA HIS A 99 -6.16 6.13 7.52
C HIS A 99 -5.30 6.10 8.79
N SER A 100 -4.96 4.90 9.30
CA SER A 100 -4.12 4.74 10.48
C SER A 100 -3.28 3.49 10.36
N TYR A 101 -1.96 3.69 10.37
CA TYR A 101 -0.99 2.59 10.44
C TYR A 101 -1.16 1.79 11.74
N PHE A 102 -1.40 2.48 12.86
CA PHE A 102 -1.71 1.84 14.15
C PHE A 102 -2.88 0.86 14.07
N ALA A 103 -3.96 1.27 13.41
CA ALA A 103 -5.18 0.48 13.34
C ALA A 103 -5.10 -0.70 12.36
N THR A 104 -4.29 -0.62 11.30
CA THR A 104 -4.15 -1.70 10.30
C THR A 104 -3.75 -3.02 10.98
N ASP A 105 -4.22 -4.18 10.52
CA ASP A 105 -3.87 -5.48 11.11
C ASP A 105 -2.35 -5.74 11.21
N LYS A 106 -1.91 -6.36 12.31
CA LYS A 106 -0.48 -6.61 12.59
C LYS A 106 0.19 -7.44 11.50
N MET A 107 -0.49 -8.43 10.93
CA MET A 107 0.08 -9.28 9.88
C MET A 107 0.32 -8.51 8.60
N ILE A 108 -0.56 -7.56 8.26
CA ILE A 108 -0.33 -6.66 7.12
C ILE A 108 0.93 -5.85 7.39
N ARG A 109 1.00 -5.13 8.52
CA ARG A 109 2.11 -4.22 8.85
C ARG A 109 3.48 -4.88 8.88
N LEU A 110 3.61 -6.01 9.57
CA LEU A 110 4.90 -6.70 9.71
C LEU A 110 5.40 -7.34 8.41
N ASN A 111 4.52 -7.53 7.42
CA ASN A 111 4.88 -8.07 6.11
C ASN A 111 4.94 -6.99 5.02
N LEU A 112 4.88 -5.70 5.39
CA LEU A 112 5.10 -4.60 4.45
C LEU A 112 6.57 -4.47 4.09
N GLU A 113 6.85 -4.33 2.79
CA GLU A 113 8.18 -3.96 2.29
C GLU A 113 8.36 -2.43 2.29
N TYR A 114 7.26 -1.69 2.08
CA TYR A 114 7.24 -0.24 2.00
C TYR A 114 6.05 0.31 2.77
N VAL A 115 6.21 1.49 3.36
CA VAL A 115 5.12 2.30 3.90
C VAL A 115 5.27 3.74 3.44
N ALA A 116 4.17 4.32 2.97
CA ALA A 116 4.09 5.69 2.50
C ALA A 116 3.22 6.49 3.46
N ILE A 117 3.78 7.55 4.05
CA ILE A 117 3.07 8.43 4.98
C ILE A 117 2.85 9.76 4.27
N LEU A 118 1.62 10.00 3.83
CA LEU A 118 1.21 11.26 3.23
C LEU A 118 0.92 12.32 4.30
N LYS A 119 0.10 11.93 5.29
CA LYS A 119 -0.20 12.73 6.46
C LYS A 119 -0.40 11.81 7.65
N ALA A 120 0.49 11.89 8.64
CA ALA A 120 0.30 11.23 9.91
C ALA A 120 -0.77 11.96 10.73
N ASN A 121 -1.86 11.25 11.03
CA ASN A 121 -2.93 11.75 11.89
C ASN A 121 -2.54 11.70 13.37
N SER A 122 -1.64 10.78 13.75
CA SER A 122 -1.20 10.61 15.14
C SER A 122 0.31 10.40 15.25
N LYS A 123 0.89 10.85 16.38
CA LYS A 123 2.28 10.50 16.75
C LYS A 123 2.46 8.98 16.87
N ARG A 124 1.41 8.28 17.31
CA ARG A 124 1.39 6.83 17.51
C ARG A 124 1.65 6.07 16.21
N ASP A 125 1.09 6.55 15.09
CA ASP A 125 1.35 5.95 13.77
C ASP A 125 2.85 6.03 13.44
N LEU A 126 3.46 7.21 13.59
CA LEU A 126 4.89 7.43 13.32
C LEU A 126 5.80 6.56 14.19
N GLN A 127 5.51 6.51 15.50
CA GLN A 127 6.27 5.69 16.45
C GLN A 127 6.20 4.21 16.08
N MET A 128 5.01 3.73 15.73
CA MET A 128 4.84 2.32 15.39
C MET A 128 5.49 1.97 14.05
N VAL A 129 5.50 2.89 13.07
CA VAL A 129 6.24 2.70 11.82
C VAL A 129 7.75 2.54 12.10
N VAL A 130 8.35 3.43 12.90
CA VAL A 130 9.79 3.32 13.25
C VAL A 130 10.08 1.98 13.91
N LYS A 131 9.22 1.56 14.83
CA LYS A 131 9.37 0.28 15.53
C LYS A 131 9.29 -0.92 14.59
N ASP A 132 8.26 -0.97 13.74
CA ASP A 132 8.03 -2.09 12.83
C ASP A 132 9.12 -2.17 11.73
N PHE A 133 9.62 -1.02 11.24
CA PHE A 133 10.65 -0.98 10.20
C PHE A 133 12.09 -0.98 10.73
N SER A 134 12.29 -0.77 12.03
CA SER A 134 13.61 -0.76 12.69
C SER A 134 14.66 0.08 11.95
N ILE A 135 14.29 1.32 11.62
CA ILE A 135 15.10 2.21 10.79
C ILE A 135 16.37 2.61 11.55
N LYS A 136 17.54 2.17 11.07
CA LYS A 136 18.82 2.47 11.70
C LYS A 136 19.04 3.98 11.82
N GLY A 137 19.33 4.45 13.04
CA GLY A 137 19.62 5.87 13.32
C GLY A 137 18.39 6.76 13.39
N VAL A 138 17.18 6.21 13.32
CA VAL A 138 15.93 6.96 13.52
C VAL A 138 15.22 6.40 14.74
N ASP A 139 15.09 7.22 15.77
CA ASP A 139 14.24 6.90 16.92
C ASP A 139 12.86 7.57 16.81
N GLU A 140 11.97 7.21 17.73
CA GLU A 140 10.59 7.72 17.81
C GLU A 140 10.52 9.26 17.90
N ARG A 141 11.49 9.89 18.54
CA ARG A 141 11.51 11.36 18.73
C ARG A 141 11.97 12.03 17.44
N SER A 142 13.00 11.46 16.81
CA SER A 142 13.62 11.93 15.59
C SER A 142 12.63 11.93 14.44
N ILE A 143 11.82 10.86 14.26
CA ILE A 143 10.84 10.83 13.17
C ILE A 143 9.75 11.89 13.34
N VAL A 144 9.27 12.13 14.58
CA VAL A 144 8.26 13.15 14.85
C VAL A 144 8.83 14.54 14.61
N TYR A 145 10.10 14.75 14.97
CA TYR A 145 10.82 15.99 14.69
C TYR A 145 10.95 16.23 13.18
N PHE A 146 11.44 15.25 12.41
CA PHE A 146 11.58 15.36 10.96
C PHE A 146 10.26 15.57 10.24
N TYR A 147 9.20 14.87 10.68
CA TYR A 147 7.87 15.02 10.11
C TYR A 147 7.25 16.40 10.38
N LYS A 148 7.53 17.00 11.55
CA LYS A 148 7.02 18.33 11.92
C LYS A 148 7.86 19.48 11.40
N LYS A 149 9.10 19.23 10.98
CA LYS A 149 9.99 20.27 10.50
C LYS A 149 9.33 20.93 9.27
N PRO A 150 9.05 22.24 9.30
CA PRO A 150 8.45 22.93 8.17
C PRO A 150 9.43 22.85 7.00
N LEU A 151 9.05 22.11 5.96
CA LEU A 151 9.69 22.20 4.65
C LEU A 151 9.19 23.50 4.02
N SER A 152 10.11 24.30 3.49
CA SER A 152 9.80 25.61 2.90
C SER A 152 8.75 25.47 1.80
N ALA A 153 7.57 26.07 2.03
CA ALA A 153 6.51 26.44 1.08
C ALA A 153 6.06 25.42 0.01
N LYS A 154 4.79 24.96 0.16
CA LYS A 154 3.92 24.22 -0.79
C LYS A 154 3.93 22.68 -0.79
N ASP A 155 4.78 22.01 -0.02
CA ASP A 155 4.90 20.54 -0.15
C ASP A 155 4.19 19.77 0.97
N ARG A 156 3.12 19.04 0.61
CA ARG A 156 2.55 17.99 1.47
C ARG A 156 3.49 16.79 1.42
N CYS A 157 4.34 16.66 2.45
CA CYS A 157 5.41 15.65 2.51
C CYS A 157 4.86 14.22 2.37
N CYS A 158 5.14 13.57 1.24
CA CYS A 158 5.02 12.12 1.10
C CYS A 158 6.32 11.51 1.61
N THR A 159 6.34 11.03 2.86
CA THR A 159 7.51 10.30 3.38
C THR A 159 7.39 8.84 2.99
N TRP A 160 8.30 8.35 2.14
CA TRP A 160 8.42 6.94 1.82
C TRP A 160 9.44 6.31 2.77
N ILE A 161 9.05 5.22 3.43
CA ILE A 161 9.92 4.41 4.26
C ILE A 161 9.96 3.02 3.65
N GLN A 162 11.16 2.60 3.26
CA GLN A 162 11.43 1.28 2.72
C GLN A 162 12.14 0.42 3.77
N SER A 163 11.64 -0.80 4.00
CA SER A 163 12.35 -1.83 4.74
C SER A 163 13.40 -2.47 3.83
N LYS A 164 14.67 -2.48 4.25
CA LYS A 164 15.76 -3.01 3.43
C LYS A 164 16.14 -4.42 3.86
N VAL A 165 15.41 -5.43 3.38
CA VAL A 165 15.83 -6.83 3.50
C VAL A 165 16.77 -7.15 2.34
N LYS A 166 18.08 -6.85 2.47
CA LYS A 166 19.26 -7.60 1.91
C LYS A 166 20.53 -6.79 1.58
N SER A 167 20.56 -5.46 1.62
CA SER A 167 21.83 -4.74 1.34
C SER A 167 21.93 -3.37 2.01
N GLY A 168 22.24 -3.35 3.31
CA GLY A 168 23.05 -2.34 4.01
C GLY A 168 22.85 -0.81 3.89
N THR A 169 21.93 -0.28 3.08
CA THR A 169 21.87 1.18 2.77
C THR A 169 20.44 1.73 2.75
N ILE A 170 19.94 2.27 3.85
CA ILE A 170 18.60 2.84 3.91
C ILE A 170 18.54 4.12 3.06
N SER A 171 17.59 4.21 2.11
CA SER A 171 17.27 5.45 1.40
C SER A 171 15.94 5.99 1.90
N ILE A 172 15.97 7.12 2.60
CA ILE A 172 14.78 7.96 2.79
C ILE A 172 14.73 8.86 1.56
N SER A 173 13.88 8.52 0.59
CA SER A 173 13.60 9.41 -0.53
C SER A 173 12.38 10.26 -0.19
N GLN A 174 12.62 11.56 -0.02
CA GLN A 174 11.57 12.56 -0.07
C GLN A 174 11.41 12.93 -1.55
N SER A 175 10.22 12.69 -2.11
CA SER A 175 9.90 13.18 -3.45
C SER A 175 9.23 14.54 -3.30
N ILE A 176 9.83 15.56 -3.92
CA ILE A 176 9.24 16.88 -4.18
C ILE A 176 8.22 16.73 -5.30
#